data_AF-A0A8B8TN69-F1
#
_entry.id   AF-A0A8B8TN69-F1
#
_cell.length_a   1.000
_cell.length_b   1.000
_cell.length_c   1.000
_cell.angle_alpha   90.00
_cell.angle_beta   90.00
_cell.angle_gamma   90.00
#
_symmetry.space_group_name_H-M   'P 1'
#
loop_
_entity.id
_entity.type
_entity.pdbx_description
1 polymer ?
#
loop_
_entity_poly.entity_id
_entity_poly.type
_entity_poly.pdbx_seq_one_letter_code
_entity_poly.pdbx_strand_id
1 'polypeptide(L)'
;MTEASYSFLLPIPTSFDSTKETISTAAPKAQESSKSSDRLMTEKQQEEAEWENINVLLMVHGLKPLSLVKRTDLKDLIIFDKQSSQRMRENLKTLVEETSRQQNMIRELIETNEQLKNELQIEKSRAADQEQRANDLEQIMESVKSKIGEMEDESLSRVCQQQNKIKELQKEQKALQAKCQHYKKKRMEQQETIASLQKDIYRLTKEEEERIATQNRVFSYLCKRVPHTVLDRQQYKEDESQSEDDFRSLSASPTYKGLLMSLQNQLKESKSKIDVLLSEKLNLQKDLESRPTQHELRLYKQQVKKLEKALKKNIKLQDLISQKKADDKKEKDEPSEDNQQQALTDQRYFQVLSSISSIIHNPRAPVIIYKQSKGGAQHFNKDLVQDCGFEHLVPIIEMWADQLISLKDLYKSLKLLSAELVPWHNLKKQDENEGIKVEDLLFIVDTMLEEVENKEKDSNMPNVQILQAIVSHFQKLFDVPSLTGVYPRMNEVYTRLGEMNNAVRNLQELLELDSSSSLCVLVSTVGKLCRLINEDVNEQVMQVLGPEDLQSIINKLEEHEEFFPAFQAFTNDLLEILEIDDLDAIVPAVRKLKILSY
;
A
#
# COMPACT_ATOMS: atom_id res chain seq x y z
N MET A 1 0.84 28.13 -2.85
CA MET A 1 0.57 29.17 -3.85
C MET A 1 -0.88 29.01 -4.27
N THR A 2 -1.73 29.91 -3.80
CA THR A 2 -3.18 29.95 -4.06
C THR A 2 -3.45 31.29 -4.73
N GLU A 3 -3.70 31.26 -6.04
CA GLU A 3 -3.99 32.43 -6.85
C GLU A 3 -5.41 32.92 -6.57
N ALA A 4 -5.52 34.15 -6.04
CA ALA A 4 -6.77 34.86 -5.89
C ALA A 4 -7.03 35.66 -7.17
N SER A 5 -8.11 35.32 -7.89
CA SER A 5 -8.57 36.03 -9.08
C SER A 5 -9.25 37.34 -8.68
N TYR A 6 -8.68 38.49 -9.04
CA TYR A 6 -9.32 39.80 -8.94
C TYR A 6 -9.95 40.17 -10.28
N SER A 7 -11.27 40.30 -10.30
CA SER A 7 -12.07 40.77 -11.44
C SER A 7 -12.26 42.28 -11.36
N PHE A 8 -11.74 43.03 -12.35
CA PHE A 8 -11.99 44.46 -12.50
C PHE A 8 -13.19 44.68 -13.44
N LEU A 9 -14.22 45.37 -12.97
CA LEU A 9 -15.34 45.88 -13.78
C LEU A 9 -15.20 47.39 -13.96
N LEU A 10 -15.06 47.83 -15.21
CA LEU A 10 -15.08 49.24 -15.64
C LEU A 10 -16.53 49.69 -15.96
N PRO A 11 -16.96 50.92 -15.61
CA PRO A 11 -18.24 51.47 -16.06
C PRO A 11 -18.12 52.15 -17.44
N ILE A 12 -19.12 51.91 -18.29
CA ILE A 12 -19.34 52.53 -19.61
C ILE A 12 -20.06 53.88 -19.44
N PRO A 13 -19.75 54.93 -20.23
CA PRO A 13 -20.48 56.20 -20.20
C PRO A 13 -21.67 56.20 -21.17
N THR A 14 -22.85 56.64 -20.73
CA THR A 14 -24.02 56.86 -21.59
C THR A 14 -24.34 58.34 -21.77
N SER A 15 -24.32 58.72 -23.04
CA SER A 15 -24.90 59.85 -23.78
C SER A 15 -25.84 60.85 -23.07
N PHE A 16 -25.52 62.12 -23.32
CA PHE A 16 -26.45 63.25 -23.40
C PHE A 16 -27.51 63.02 -24.47
N ASP A 17 -28.77 63.38 -24.18
CA ASP A 17 -29.75 63.74 -25.21
C ASP A 17 -30.56 64.97 -24.77
N SER A 18 -30.83 65.84 -25.75
CA SER A 18 -31.39 67.18 -25.60
C SER A 18 -32.65 67.26 -26.47
N THR A 19 -33.82 67.34 -25.85
CA THR A 19 -35.08 67.60 -26.55
C THR A 19 -35.55 69.03 -26.33
N LYS A 20 -35.60 69.77 -27.44
CA LYS A 20 -36.35 71.02 -27.63
C LYS A 20 -37.86 70.73 -27.58
N GLU A 21 -38.62 71.60 -26.94
CA GLU A 21 -40.00 71.90 -27.34
C GLU A 21 -40.25 73.40 -27.30
N THR A 22 -41.07 73.85 -28.25
CA THR A 22 -41.38 75.24 -28.61
C THR A 22 -42.88 75.43 -28.37
N ILE A 23 -43.36 76.59 -27.90
CA ILE A 23 -44.57 77.30 -28.40
C ILE A 23 -44.83 78.63 -27.62
N SER A 24 -44.90 79.70 -28.42
CA SER A 24 -45.62 80.99 -28.42
C SER A 24 -46.24 81.70 -27.19
N THR A 25 -45.73 82.93 -27.00
CA THR A 25 -46.38 84.27 -26.89
C THR A 25 -47.80 84.46 -26.34
N ALA A 26 -47.89 85.30 -25.28
CA ALA A 26 -48.80 86.46 -25.21
C ALA A 26 -48.30 87.46 -24.13
N ALA A 27 -48.17 88.74 -24.48
CA ALA A 27 -47.90 89.83 -23.53
C ALA A 27 -49.18 90.28 -22.81
N PRO A 28 -49.08 90.93 -21.63
CA PRO A 28 -49.22 92.38 -21.67
C PRO A 28 -48.21 93.13 -20.80
N LYS A 29 -47.68 94.21 -21.38
CA LYS A 29 -46.91 95.26 -20.72
C LYS A 29 -47.82 96.09 -19.81
N ALA A 30 -47.46 96.19 -18.54
CA ALA A 30 -47.56 97.42 -17.73
C ALA A 30 -47.00 97.19 -16.31
N GLN A 31 -45.71 96.84 -16.17
CA GLN A 31 -45.04 96.80 -14.84
C GLN A 31 -43.48 96.68 -14.87
N GLU A 32 -42.82 97.05 -15.97
CA GLU A 32 -41.41 96.65 -16.24
C GLU A 32 -40.33 97.55 -15.59
N SER A 33 -40.67 98.68 -14.99
CA SER A 33 -39.67 99.60 -14.41
C SER A 33 -39.25 99.27 -12.97
N SER A 34 -40.13 98.73 -12.13
CA SER A 34 -39.78 98.32 -10.75
C SER A 34 -39.24 96.89 -10.69
N LYS A 35 -39.76 95.98 -11.52
CA LYS A 35 -39.30 94.58 -11.61
C LYS A 35 -37.88 94.44 -12.17
N SER A 36 -37.40 95.38 -12.99
CA SER A 36 -36.04 95.33 -13.57
C SER A 36 -34.94 95.77 -12.61
N SER A 37 -35.22 96.73 -11.72
CA SER A 37 -34.29 97.16 -10.68
C SER A 37 -34.15 96.11 -9.56
N ASP A 38 -35.24 95.47 -9.15
CA ASP A 38 -35.20 94.37 -8.18
C ASP A 38 -34.44 93.16 -8.74
N ARG A 39 -34.64 92.83 -10.02
CA ARG A 39 -33.91 91.76 -10.72
C ARG A 39 -32.40 92.02 -10.80
N LEU A 40 -32.00 93.26 -11.10
CA LEU A 40 -30.58 93.68 -11.13
C LEU A 40 -29.91 93.66 -9.75
N MET A 41 -30.65 94.01 -8.68
CA MET A 41 -30.15 93.94 -7.30
C MET A 41 -29.95 92.48 -6.85
N THR A 42 -30.88 91.59 -7.15
CA THR A 42 -30.74 90.16 -6.84
C THR A 42 -29.59 89.49 -7.61
N GLU A 43 -29.37 89.87 -8.87
CA GLU A 43 -28.28 89.30 -9.67
C GLU A 43 -26.89 89.72 -9.16
N LYS A 44 -26.77 90.95 -8.64
CA LYS A 44 -25.52 91.43 -8.05
C LYS A 44 -25.19 90.74 -6.73
N GLN A 45 -26.21 90.55 -5.87
CA GLN A 45 -26.04 89.82 -4.60
C GLN A 45 -25.68 88.35 -4.83
N GLN A 46 -26.24 87.74 -5.87
CA GLN A 46 -25.90 86.37 -6.29
C GLN A 46 -24.43 86.26 -6.73
N GLU A 47 -23.94 87.22 -7.52
CA GLU A 47 -22.54 87.23 -7.97
C GLU A 47 -21.56 87.48 -6.81
N GLU A 48 -21.90 88.35 -5.86
CA GLU A 48 -21.13 88.55 -4.62
C GLU A 48 -21.06 87.25 -3.78
N ALA A 49 -22.17 86.51 -3.65
CA ALA A 49 -22.21 85.24 -2.92
C ALA A 49 -21.39 84.13 -3.61
N GLU A 50 -21.39 84.07 -4.95
CA GLU A 50 -20.59 83.11 -5.71
C GLU A 50 -19.08 83.38 -5.59
N TRP A 51 -18.67 84.66 -5.57
CA TRP A 51 -17.28 85.04 -5.30
C TRP A 51 -16.88 84.76 -3.85
N GLU A 52 -17.78 84.94 -2.89
CA GLU A 52 -17.53 84.58 -1.49
C GLU A 52 -17.28 83.07 -1.33
N ASN A 53 -18.04 82.24 -2.05
CA ASN A 53 -17.82 80.79 -2.05
C ASN A 53 -16.42 80.41 -2.60
N ILE A 54 -15.96 81.08 -3.65
CA ILE A 54 -14.60 80.90 -4.18
C ILE A 54 -13.55 81.42 -3.20
N ASN A 55 -13.80 82.53 -2.51
CA ASN A 55 -12.89 83.04 -1.49
C ASN A 55 -12.73 82.06 -0.33
N VAL A 56 -13.81 81.41 0.11
CA VAL A 56 -13.74 80.33 1.10
C VAL A 56 -12.85 79.19 0.60
N LEU A 57 -13.03 78.78 -0.66
CA LEU A 57 -12.21 77.73 -1.27
C LEU A 57 -10.72 78.15 -1.34
N LEU A 58 -10.43 79.37 -1.78
CA LEU A 58 -9.07 79.93 -1.83
C LEU A 58 -8.43 79.97 -0.43
N MET A 59 -9.18 80.38 0.60
CA MET A 59 -8.70 80.44 1.97
C MET A 59 -8.39 79.04 2.55
N VAL A 60 -9.19 78.02 2.22
CA VAL A 60 -8.91 76.61 2.60
C VAL A 60 -7.56 76.15 2.03
N HIS A 61 -7.17 76.67 0.86
CA HIS A 61 -5.86 76.41 0.25
C HIS A 61 -4.77 77.43 0.61
N GLY A 62 -5.02 78.33 1.58
CA GLY A 62 -4.05 79.32 2.04
C GLY A 62 -3.81 80.51 1.09
N LEU A 63 -4.69 80.69 0.11
CA LEU A 63 -4.64 81.81 -0.85
C LEU A 63 -5.46 83.01 -0.34
N LYS A 64 -5.10 84.22 -0.78
CA LYS A 64 -5.78 85.46 -0.37
C LYS A 64 -7.16 85.59 -1.04
N PRO A 65 -8.20 86.06 -0.31
CA PRO A 65 -9.52 86.28 -0.89
C PRO A 65 -9.52 87.46 -1.87
N LEU A 66 -10.34 87.34 -2.91
CA LEU A 66 -10.56 88.34 -3.95
C LEU A 66 -11.66 89.31 -3.51
N SER A 67 -11.44 90.62 -3.69
CA SER A 67 -12.42 91.66 -3.32
C SER A 67 -13.09 92.27 -4.57
N LEU A 68 -14.41 92.46 -4.50
CA LEU A 68 -15.15 93.20 -5.53
C LEU A 68 -14.98 94.71 -5.34
N VAL A 69 -14.31 95.37 -6.28
CA VAL A 69 -14.06 96.83 -6.25
C VAL A 69 -15.30 97.59 -6.75
N LYS A 70 -15.75 98.61 -6.00
CA LYS A 70 -16.85 99.50 -6.40
C LYS A 70 -16.34 100.55 -7.41
N ARG A 71 -17.19 100.97 -8.35
CA ARG A 71 -16.93 101.79 -9.57
C ARG A 71 -16.19 103.14 -9.41
N THR A 72 -15.69 103.50 -8.24
CA THR A 72 -15.09 104.83 -7.98
C THR A 72 -13.66 104.99 -8.49
N ASP A 73 -12.87 103.90 -8.64
CA ASP A 73 -11.49 103.96 -9.13
C ASP A 73 -11.29 102.94 -10.26
N LEU A 74 -11.34 103.39 -11.52
CA LEU A 74 -11.34 102.51 -12.71
C LEU A 74 -10.13 102.70 -13.63
N LYS A 75 -9.14 103.51 -13.25
CA LYS A 75 -8.07 103.90 -14.18
C LYS A 75 -7.03 102.81 -14.45
N ASP A 76 -6.89 101.83 -13.56
CA ASP A 76 -5.88 100.76 -13.67
C ASP A 76 -6.45 99.32 -13.50
N LEU A 77 -7.77 99.14 -13.65
CA LEU A 77 -8.45 97.85 -13.38
C LEU A 77 -9.12 97.28 -14.63
N ILE A 78 -8.90 95.99 -14.89
CA ILE A 78 -9.59 95.23 -15.95
C ILE A 78 -10.99 94.91 -15.45
N ILE A 79 -12.00 95.46 -16.14
CA ILE A 79 -13.41 95.22 -15.81
C ILE A 79 -13.87 93.98 -16.58
N PHE A 80 -14.28 92.95 -15.86
CA PHE A 80 -14.92 91.79 -16.46
C PHE A 80 -16.39 92.08 -16.76
N ASP A 81 -16.84 91.70 -17.95
CA ASP A 81 -18.27 91.51 -18.19
C ASP A 81 -18.76 90.27 -17.41
N LYS A 82 -20.09 90.18 -17.22
CA LYS A 82 -20.73 89.11 -16.44
C LYS A 82 -20.31 87.71 -16.91
N GLN A 83 -20.17 87.50 -18.22
CA GLN A 83 -19.83 86.20 -18.79
C GLN A 83 -18.35 85.86 -18.54
N SER A 84 -17.45 86.84 -18.66
CA SER A 84 -16.02 86.64 -18.37
C SER A 84 -15.76 86.45 -16.87
N SER A 85 -16.50 87.14 -16.00
CA SER A 85 -16.47 86.96 -14.54
C SER A 85 -16.91 85.55 -14.13
N GLN A 86 -18.02 85.06 -14.69
CA GLN A 86 -18.50 83.69 -14.48
C GLN A 86 -17.48 82.65 -14.98
N ARG A 87 -16.91 82.82 -16.18
CA ARG A 87 -15.86 81.93 -16.70
C ARG A 87 -14.63 81.90 -15.80
N MET A 88 -14.22 83.05 -15.24
CA MET A 88 -13.10 83.11 -14.30
C MET A 88 -13.41 82.36 -13.00
N ARG A 89 -14.63 82.50 -12.47
CA ARG A 89 -15.10 81.75 -11.30
C ARG A 89 -15.05 80.25 -11.51
N GLU A 90 -15.59 79.78 -12.64
CA GLU A 90 -15.58 78.36 -13.01
C GLU A 90 -14.15 77.83 -13.19
N ASN A 91 -13.26 78.60 -13.82
CA ASN A 91 -11.85 78.25 -13.99
C ASN A 91 -11.10 78.18 -12.65
N LEU A 92 -11.32 79.13 -11.73
CA LEU A 92 -10.69 79.11 -10.41
C LEU A 92 -11.20 77.96 -9.56
N LYS A 93 -12.51 77.71 -9.59
CA LYS A 93 -13.13 76.58 -8.88
C LYS A 93 -12.56 75.25 -9.36
N THR A 94 -12.56 75.01 -10.67
CA THR A 94 -12.03 73.78 -11.26
C THR A 94 -10.53 73.60 -11.00
N LEU A 95 -9.74 74.68 -11.05
CA LEU A 95 -8.30 74.61 -10.75
C LEU A 95 -8.03 74.23 -9.28
N VAL A 96 -8.79 74.79 -8.34
CA VAL A 96 -8.62 74.51 -6.91
C VAL A 96 -9.09 73.10 -6.55
N GLU A 97 -10.22 72.65 -7.11
CA GLU A 97 -10.69 71.26 -6.99
C GLU A 97 -9.66 70.28 -7.57
N GLU A 98 -9.09 70.58 -8.73
CA GLU A 98 -8.04 69.76 -9.35
C GLU A 98 -6.76 69.74 -8.51
N THR A 99 -6.37 70.88 -7.91
CA THR A 99 -5.20 70.94 -7.00
C THR A 99 -5.44 70.09 -5.76
N SER A 100 -6.65 70.09 -5.20
CA SER A 100 -7.04 69.23 -4.07
C SER A 100 -6.93 67.75 -4.43
N ARG A 101 -7.45 67.38 -5.62
CA ARG A 101 -7.37 66.01 -6.13
C ARG A 101 -5.92 65.55 -6.30
N GLN A 102 -5.06 66.42 -6.85
CA GLN A 102 -3.64 66.15 -6.99
C GLN A 102 -2.93 66.00 -5.63
N GLN A 103 -3.23 66.86 -4.65
CA GLN A 103 -2.67 66.74 -3.30
C GLN A 103 -3.08 65.43 -2.61
N ASN A 104 -4.33 65.00 -2.78
CA ASN A 104 -4.80 63.71 -2.24
C ASN A 104 -4.10 62.55 -2.93
N MET A 105 -4.01 62.56 -4.25
CA MET A 105 -3.29 61.53 -5.02
C MET A 105 -1.82 61.45 -4.60
N ILE A 106 -1.14 62.58 -4.41
CA ILE A 106 0.25 62.60 -3.94
C ILE A 106 0.36 61.99 -2.53
N ARG A 107 -0.59 62.30 -1.63
CA ARG A 107 -0.61 61.73 -0.28
C ARG A 107 -0.79 60.21 -0.31
N GLU A 108 -1.76 59.73 -1.07
CA GLU A 108 -2.00 58.29 -1.26
C GLU A 108 -0.78 57.60 -1.89
N LEU A 109 -0.11 58.24 -2.86
CA LEU A 109 1.12 57.72 -3.45
C LEU A 109 2.28 57.65 -2.43
N ILE A 110 2.39 58.61 -1.51
CA ILE A 110 3.40 58.57 -0.44
C ILE A 110 3.10 57.44 0.53
N GLU A 111 1.85 57.33 0.98
CA GLU A 111 1.41 56.30 1.93
C GLU A 111 1.59 54.90 1.34
N THR A 112 1.18 54.68 0.10
CA THR A 112 1.37 53.41 -0.61
C THR A 112 2.85 53.09 -0.84
N ASN A 113 3.70 54.07 -1.15
CA ASN A 113 5.13 53.85 -1.30
C ASN A 113 5.78 53.45 0.04
N GLU A 114 5.40 54.09 1.14
CA GLU A 114 5.88 53.74 2.47
C GLU A 114 5.43 52.33 2.89
N GLN A 115 4.19 51.96 2.61
CA GLN A 115 3.70 50.60 2.80
C GLN A 115 4.50 49.58 1.98
N LEU A 116 4.70 49.83 0.67
CA LEU A 116 5.47 48.96 -0.21
C LEU A 116 6.91 48.80 0.26
N LYS A 117 7.52 49.87 0.79
CA LYS A 117 8.87 49.81 1.35
C LYS A 117 8.94 48.93 2.60
N ASN A 118 7.92 48.99 3.47
CA ASN A 118 7.82 48.14 4.64
C ASN A 118 7.59 46.66 4.26
N GLU A 119 6.70 46.40 3.30
CA GLU A 119 6.47 45.05 2.76
C GLU A 119 7.73 44.46 2.12
N LEU A 120 8.47 45.26 1.35
CA LEU A 120 9.74 44.84 0.76
C LEU A 120 10.78 44.48 1.83
N GLN A 121 10.83 45.22 2.94
CA GLN A 121 11.75 44.93 4.04
C GLN A 121 11.37 43.64 4.77
N ILE A 122 10.08 43.41 4.99
CA ILE A 122 9.57 42.16 5.59
C ILE A 122 9.91 40.98 4.66
N GLU A 123 9.62 41.07 3.37
CA GLU A 123 9.95 40.00 2.44
C GLU A 123 11.46 39.77 2.31
N LYS A 124 12.28 40.81 2.41
CA LYS A 124 13.73 40.64 2.48
C LYS A 124 14.18 39.86 3.72
N SER A 125 13.61 40.14 4.90
CA SER A 125 13.90 39.34 6.11
C SER A 125 13.44 37.89 5.96
N ARG A 126 12.25 37.67 5.39
CA ARG A 126 11.72 36.33 5.14
C ARG A 126 12.58 35.53 4.16
N ALA A 127 13.09 36.18 3.11
CA ALA A 127 14.00 35.57 2.16
C ALA A 127 15.32 35.16 2.83
N ALA A 128 15.89 36.02 3.69
CA ALA A 128 17.10 35.69 4.45
C ALA A 128 16.90 34.50 5.41
N ASP A 129 15.75 34.44 6.10
CA ASP A 129 15.41 33.29 6.95
C ASP A 129 15.26 31.99 6.16
N GLN A 130 14.70 32.06 4.94
CA GLN A 130 14.59 30.91 4.04
C GLN A 130 15.95 30.47 3.51
N GLU A 131 16.82 31.40 3.15
CA GLU A 131 18.19 31.12 2.72
C GLU A 131 18.99 30.45 3.85
N GLN A 132 18.88 30.96 5.08
CA GLN A 132 19.53 30.34 6.24
C GLN A 132 19.04 28.91 6.47
N ARG A 133 17.73 28.66 6.39
CA ARG A 133 17.18 27.30 6.49
C ARG A 133 17.67 26.38 5.37
N ALA A 134 17.83 26.91 4.16
CA ALA A 134 18.37 26.13 3.05
C ALA A 134 19.84 25.73 3.31
N ASN A 135 20.65 26.67 3.81
CA ASN A 135 22.05 26.40 4.18
C ASN A 135 22.17 25.37 5.32
N ASP A 136 21.32 25.47 6.35
CA ASP A 136 21.30 24.50 7.46
C ASP A 136 20.94 23.09 6.95
N LEU A 137 19.96 23.00 6.04
CA LEU A 137 19.59 21.73 5.41
C LEU A 137 20.70 21.16 4.53
N GLU A 138 21.43 22.00 3.79
CA GLU A 138 22.57 21.59 2.99
C GLU A 138 23.70 21.03 3.87
N GLN A 139 23.97 21.65 5.02
CA GLN A 139 24.96 21.16 5.98
C GLN A 139 24.55 19.78 6.55
N ILE A 140 23.27 19.60 6.90
CA ILE A 140 22.75 18.31 7.37
C ILE A 140 22.88 17.26 6.26
N MET A 141 22.53 17.61 5.02
CA MET A 141 22.65 16.72 3.88
C MET A 141 24.09 16.28 3.65
N GLU A 142 25.07 17.19 3.71
CA GLU A 142 26.48 16.85 3.55
C GLU A 142 26.99 15.95 4.70
N SER A 143 26.52 16.20 5.93
CA SER A 143 26.82 15.31 7.08
C SER A 143 26.25 13.91 6.89
N VAL A 144 25.01 13.78 6.43
CA VAL A 144 24.38 12.49 6.14
C VAL A 144 25.11 11.78 5.01
N LYS A 145 25.48 12.50 3.95
CA LYS A 145 26.24 11.96 2.82
C LYS A 145 27.60 11.42 3.24
N SER A 146 28.33 12.16 4.08
CA SER A 146 29.59 11.68 4.67
C SER A 146 29.36 10.41 5.50
N LYS A 147 28.28 10.35 6.29
CA LYS A 147 27.97 9.18 7.12
C LYS A 147 27.59 7.95 6.29
N ILE A 148 26.84 8.14 5.22
CA ILE A 148 26.51 7.06 4.26
C ILE A 148 27.80 6.53 3.65
N GLY A 149 28.70 7.41 3.17
CA GLY A 149 29.99 7.01 2.61
C GLY A 149 30.84 6.19 3.60
N GLU A 150 30.92 6.61 4.86
CA GLU A 150 31.60 5.82 5.91
C GLU A 150 30.98 4.43 6.10
N MET A 151 29.65 4.33 6.15
CA MET A 151 28.95 3.05 6.33
C MET A 151 29.12 2.12 5.13
N GLU A 152 29.13 2.68 3.92
CA GLU A 152 29.39 1.96 2.67
C GLU A 152 30.82 1.41 2.65
N ASP A 153 31.82 2.22 2.99
CA ASP A 153 33.23 1.80 3.08
C ASP A 153 33.44 0.70 4.12
N GLU A 154 32.82 0.83 5.29
CA GLU A 154 32.84 -0.22 6.31
C GLU A 154 32.17 -1.51 5.81
N SER A 155 31.05 -1.40 5.08
CA SER A 155 30.35 -2.55 4.50
C SER A 155 31.22 -3.25 3.45
N LEU A 156 31.82 -2.49 2.53
CA LEU A 156 32.76 -2.98 1.53
C LEU A 156 33.96 -3.68 2.19
N SER A 157 34.52 -3.10 3.25
CA SER A 157 35.60 -3.70 4.02
C SER A 157 35.18 -5.04 4.65
N ARG A 158 33.99 -5.12 5.25
CA ARG A 158 33.43 -6.37 5.80
C ARG A 158 33.23 -7.43 4.73
N VAL A 159 32.67 -7.06 3.57
CA VAL A 159 32.48 -7.97 2.43
C VAL A 159 33.83 -8.47 1.91
N CYS A 160 34.83 -7.59 1.77
CA CYS A 160 36.18 -7.97 1.35
C CYS A 160 36.81 -8.97 2.33
N GLN A 161 36.67 -8.74 3.64
CA GLN A 161 37.15 -9.66 4.68
C GLN A 161 36.45 -11.03 4.61
N GLN A 162 35.12 -11.05 4.47
CA GLN A 162 34.36 -12.30 4.34
C GLN A 162 34.74 -13.05 3.07
N GLN A 163 34.90 -12.35 1.95
CA GLN A 163 35.30 -12.94 0.68
C GLN A 163 36.69 -13.57 0.75
N ASN A 164 37.63 -12.94 1.47
CA ASN A 164 38.94 -13.52 1.71
C ASN A 164 38.86 -14.81 2.54
N LYS A 165 38.04 -14.81 3.59
CA LYS A 165 37.81 -16.01 4.42
C LYS A 165 37.17 -17.15 3.63
N ILE A 166 36.20 -16.85 2.76
CA ILE A 166 35.60 -17.85 1.86
C ILE A 166 36.65 -18.43 0.91
N LYS A 167 37.51 -17.58 0.32
CA LYS A 167 38.60 -18.04 -0.54
C LYS A 167 39.58 -18.96 0.20
N GLU A 168 39.90 -18.67 1.45
CA GLU A 168 40.74 -19.54 2.28
C GLU A 168 40.07 -20.89 2.55
N LEU A 169 38.81 -20.88 2.99
CA LEU A 169 38.04 -22.11 3.24
C LEU A 169 37.89 -22.96 1.96
N GLN A 170 37.69 -22.34 0.79
CA GLN A 170 37.65 -23.05 -0.48
C GLN A 170 39.00 -23.72 -0.82
N LYS A 171 40.13 -23.07 -0.51
CA LYS A 171 41.46 -23.69 -0.67
C LYS A 171 41.61 -24.88 0.27
N GLU A 172 41.20 -24.76 1.53
CA GLU A 172 41.24 -25.85 2.50
C GLU A 172 40.34 -27.02 2.08
N GLN A 173 39.12 -26.75 1.60
CA GLN A 173 38.20 -27.76 1.08
C GLN A 173 38.84 -28.54 -0.08
N LYS A 174 39.46 -27.86 -1.05
CA LYS A 174 40.17 -28.51 -2.17
C LYS A 174 41.34 -29.37 -1.67
N ALA A 175 42.11 -28.88 -0.70
CA ALA A 175 43.21 -29.64 -0.12
C ALA A 175 42.72 -30.90 0.63
N LEU A 176 41.63 -30.79 1.39
CA LEU A 176 41.01 -31.92 2.07
C LEU A 176 40.41 -32.93 1.08
N GLN A 177 39.76 -32.46 0.02
CA GLN A 177 39.24 -33.32 -1.04
C GLN A 177 40.34 -34.14 -1.72
N ALA A 178 41.48 -33.51 -2.02
CA ALA A 178 42.65 -34.20 -2.57
C ALA A 178 43.19 -35.28 -1.60
N LYS A 179 43.24 -34.98 -0.29
CA LYS A 179 43.62 -35.96 0.75
C LYS A 179 42.64 -37.14 0.80
N CYS A 180 41.33 -36.89 0.75
CA CYS A 180 40.32 -37.94 0.73
C CYS A 180 40.45 -38.87 -0.49
N GLN A 181 40.68 -38.30 -1.68
CA GLN A 181 40.92 -39.08 -2.89
C GLN A 181 42.19 -39.94 -2.77
N HIS A 182 43.27 -39.38 -2.24
CA HIS A 182 44.50 -40.11 -1.98
C HIS A 182 44.28 -41.30 -1.03
N TYR A 183 43.59 -41.11 0.09
CA TYR A 183 43.29 -42.21 1.01
C TYR A 183 42.37 -43.27 0.40
N LYS A 184 41.40 -42.87 -0.45
CA LYS A 184 40.55 -43.82 -1.17
C LYS A 184 41.37 -44.69 -2.12
N LYS A 185 42.33 -44.10 -2.85
CA LYS A 185 43.26 -44.84 -3.73
C LYS A 185 44.12 -45.82 -2.92
N LYS A 186 44.72 -45.35 -1.82
CA LYS A 186 45.52 -46.21 -0.93
C LYS A 186 44.71 -47.37 -0.35
N ARG A 187 43.43 -47.16 -0.02
CA ARG A 187 42.53 -48.23 0.44
C ARG A 187 42.26 -49.26 -0.66
N MET A 188 42.09 -48.83 -1.91
CA MET A 188 41.91 -49.73 -3.04
C MET A 188 43.15 -50.60 -3.26
N GLU A 189 44.34 -49.99 -3.27
CA GLU A 189 45.62 -50.70 -3.39
C GLU A 189 45.79 -51.74 -2.27
N GLN A 190 45.46 -51.37 -1.03
CA GLN A 190 45.48 -52.31 0.11
C GLN A 190 44.45 -53.44 -0.04
N GLN A 191 43.27 -53.18 -0.59
CA GLN A 191 42.26 -54.22 -0.82
C GLN A 191 42.72 -55.21 -1.90
N GLU A 192 43.38 -54.73 -2.95
CA GLU A 192 43.96 -55.57 -4.00
C GLU A 192 45.08 -56.47 -3.47
N THR A 193 45.96 -55.94 -2.61
CA THR A 193 47.03 -56.75 -1.98
C THR A 193 46.46 -57.77 -1.00
N ILE A 194 45.41 -57.43 -0.24
CA ILE A 194 44.73 -58.41 0.60
C ILE A 194 44.10 -59.52 -0.25
N ALA A 195 43.45 -59.17 -1.36
CA ALA A 195 42.83 -60.16 -2.25
C ALA A 195 43.87 -61.09 -2.91
N SER A 196 45.04 -60.57 -3.32
CA SER A 196 46.12 -61.41 -3.84
C SER A 196 46.68 -62.35 -2.79
N LEU A 197 46.92 -61.86 -1.57
CA LEU A 197 47.37 -62.69 -0.44
C LEU A 197 46.35 -63.75 -0.05
N GLN A 198 45.05 -63.43 -0.03
CA GLN A 198 43.99 -64.42 0.22
C GLN A 198 43.99 -65.53 -0.84
N LYS A 199 44.20 -65.18 -2.12
CA LYS A 199 44.32 -66.14 -3.22
C LYS A 199 45.56 -67.04 -3.06
N ASP A 200 46.68 -66.47 -2.62
CA ASP A 200 47.91 -67.22 -2.36
C ASP A 200 47.75 -68.19 -1.18
N ILE A 201 47.14 -67.74 -0.08
CA ILE A 201 46.82 -68.60 1.06
C ILE A 201 45.93 -69.76 0.62
N TYR A 202 44.84 -69.49 -0.12
CA TYR A 202 43.96 -70.55 -0.61
C TYR A 202 44.69 -71.58 -1.47
N ARG A 203 45.57 -71.12 -2.37
CA ARG A 203 46.40 -72.02 -3.19
C ARG A 203 47.32 -72.89 -2.33
N LEU A 204 48.05 -72.28 -1.40
CA LEU A 204 48.95 -73.00 -0.49
C LEU A 204 48.21 -73.99 0.41
N THR A 205 47.04 -73.63 0.93
CA THR A 205 46.19 -74.54 1.70
C THR A 205 45.76 -75.73 0.87
N LYS A 206 45.36 -75.53 -0.39
CA LYS A 206 44.98 -76.63 -1.29
C LYS A 206 46.17 -77.55 -1.61
N GLU A 207 47.34 -76.97 -1.89
CA GLU A 207 48.58 -77.75 -2.11
C GLU A 207 48.95 -78.58 -0.87
N GLU A 208 48.80 -78.02 0.33
CA GLU A 208 49.04 -78.72 1.59
C GLU A 208 48.01 -79.81 1.87
N GLU A 209 46.73 -79.59 1.59
CA GLU A 209 45.68 -80.61 1.67
C GLU A 209 45.95 -81.78 0.71
N GLU A 210 46.39 -81.51 -0.52
CA GLU A 210 46.80 -82.53 -1.48
C GLU A 210 48.04 -83.30 -0.99
N ARG A 211 49.01 -82.62 -0.37
CA ARG A 211 50.19 -83.24 0.27
C ARG A 211 49.79 -84.15 1.44
N ILE A 212 48.88 -83.69 2.31
CA ILE A 212 48.36 -84.49 3.43
C ILE A 212 47.58 -85.70 2.90
N ALA A 213 46.75 -85.52 1.86
CA ALA A 213 45.98 -86.60 1.26
C ALA A 213 46.89 -87.67 0.63
N THR A 214 47.97 -87.27 -0.04
CA THR A 214 48.98 -88.21 -0.58
C THR A 214 49.73 -88.93 0.53
N GLN A 215 50.16 -88.22 1.58
CA GLN A 215 50.80 -88.82 2.75
C GLN A 215 49.88 -89.84 3.46
N ASN A 216 48.60 -89.51 3.66
CA ASN A 216 47.61 -90.40 4.26
C ASN A 216 47.36 -91.66 3.42
N ARG A 217 47.37 -91.54 2.08
CA ARG A 217 47.29 -92.70 1.17
C ARG A 217 48.50 -93.62 1.33
N VAL A 218 49.71 -93.06 1.39
CA VAL A 218 50.95 -93.83 1.62
C VAL A 218 50.93 -94.51 2.99
N PHE A 219 50.53 -93.78 4.04
CA PHE A 219 50.39 -94.32 5.39
C PHE A 219 49.40 -95.48 5.43
N SER A 220 48.22 -95.32 4.82
CA SER A 220 47.21 -96.38 4.73
C SER A 220 47.72 -97.62 4.00
N TYR A 221 48.57 -97.45 2.97
CA TYR A 221 49.19 -98.56 2.26
C TYR A 221 50.24 -99.29 3.12
N LEU A 222 51.02 -98.55 3.91
CA LEU A 222 52.00 -99.12 4.85
C LEU A 222 51.32 -99.86 6.00
N CYS A 223 50.25 -99.32 6.58
CA CYS A 223 49.48 -99.99 7.64
C CYS A 223 48.87 -101.33 7.17
N LYS A 224 48.57 -101.49 5.87
CA LYS A 224 48.10 -102.77 5.29
C LYS A 224 49.20 -103.83 5.11
N ARG A 225 50.48 -103.45 5.22
CA ARG A 225 51.64 -104.34 5.01
C ARG A 225 52.30 -104.83 6.31
N VAL A 226 51.83 -104.39 7.48
CA VAL A 226 52.37 -104.81 8.79
C VAL A 226 51.41 -105.82 9.43
N PRO A 227 51.88 -106.99 9.92
CA PRO A 227 51.01 -107.95 10.61
C PRO A 227 50.52 -107.37 11.94
N HIS A 228 49.21 -107.46 12.19
CA HIS A 228 48.62 -107.10 13.48
C HIS A 228 49.09 -108.07 14.57
N THR A 229 49.97 -107.61 15.46
CA THR A 229 50.19 -108.24 16.76
C THR A 229 49.40 -107.51 17.83
N VAL A 230 48.64 -108.29 18.58
CA VAL A 230 47.77 -107.94 19.71
C VAL A 230 48.62 -107.53 20.92
N LEU A 231 48.07 -106.65 21.78
CA LEU A 231 48.60 -105.94 22.96
C LEU A 231 48.86 -104.45 22.62
N ASP A 232 48.18 -103.44 23.14
CA ASP A 232 47.43 -103.35 24.38
C ASP A 232 46.37 -102.24 24.30
N ARG A 233 45.26 -102.47 24.98
CA ARG A 233 44.07 -101.63 25.03
C ARG A 233 43.87 -101.24 26.49
N GLN A 234 44.34 -100.06 26.91
CA GLN A 234 43.78 -99.18 27.96
C GLN A 234 44.89 -98.32 28.60
N GLN A 235 44.49 -97.13 29.08
CA GLN A 235 45.26 -96.11 29.84
C GLN A 235 46.18 -95.27 28.93
N TYR A 236 46.03 -93.95 28.84
CA TYR A 236 46.05 -92.97 29.92
C TYR A 236 44.96 -91.89 29.80
N LYS A 237 44.13 -91.78 30.85
CA LYS A 237 43.63 -90.49 31.34
C LYS A 237 44.43 -90.16 32.61
N GLU A 238 44.68 -88.86 32.74
CA GLU A 238 45.02 -88.09 33.94
C GLU A 238 46.45 -88.13 34.50
N ASP A 239 46.84 -86.91 34.89
CA ASP A 239 47.96 -86.47 35.72
C ASP A 239 49.36 -86.45 35.08
N GLU A 240 50.16 -85.41 35.24
CA GLU A 240 50.06 -84.14 35.96
C GLU A 240 51.23 -83.28 35.45
N SER A 241 50.99 -81.97 35.34
CA SER A 241 51.93 -80.90 35.75
C SER A 241 53.36 -80.85 35.18
N GLN A 242 53.72 -79.63 34.76
CA GLN A 242 55.07 -79.10 34.51
C GLN A 242 55.62 -79.26 33.08
N SER A 243 55.15 -78.38 32.21
CA SER A 243 56.05 -77.64 31.32
C SER A 243 55.60 -76.18 31.24
N GLU A 244 55.59 -75.51 32.40
CA GLU A 244 56.03 -74.12 32.40
C GLU A 244 57.55 -74.14 32.14
N ASP A 245 58.02 -73.12 31.41
CA ASP A 245 59.41 -72.92 30.97
C ASP A 245 59.89 -73.76 29.79
N ASP A 246 59.40 -73.45 28.58
CA ASP A 246 60.29 -73.45 27.39
C ASP A 246 59.87 -72.47 26.26
N PHE A 247 59.23 -71.35 26.60
CA PHE A 247 59.06 -70.20 25.68
C PHE A 247 59.65 -68.89 26.24
N ARG A 248 60.62 -69.00 27.15
CA ARG A 248 61.41 -67.88 27.69
C ARG A 248 62.75 -67.66 26.96
N SER A 249 62.79 -67.93 25.66
CA SER A 249 64.01 -67.79 24.86
C SER A 249 63.84 -67.08 23.51
N LEU A 250 62.82 -66.22 23.35
CA LEU A 250 62.75 -65.32 22.18
C LEU A 250 62.34 -63.87 22.53
N SER A 251 62.55 -63.44 23.78
CA SER A 251 62.33 -62.05 24.19
C SER A 251 63.54 -61.12 24.04
N ALA A 252 64.60 -61.55 23.34
CA ALA A 252 65.81 -60.75 23.12
C ALA A 252 65.86 -60.15 21.71
N SER A 253 64.86 -59.34 21.35
CA SER A 253 65.03 -58.29 20.35
C SER A 253 64.08 -57.12 20.66
N PRO A 254 64.60 -55.89 20.90
CA PRO A 254 63.80 -54.71 21.23
C PRO A 254 62.64 -54.42 20.26
N THR A 255 62.76 -54.89 19.01
CA THR A 255 61.81 -54.66 17.92
C THR A 255 60.55 -55.51 18.01
N TYR A 256 60.64 -56.75 18.49
CA TYR A 256 59.50 -57.69 18.51
C TYR A 256 58.53 -57.41 19.65
N LYS A 257 59.03 -56.93 20.80
CA LYS A 257 58.20 -56.51 21.95
C LYS A 257 57.32 -55.30 21.63
N GLY A 258 57.86 -54.34 20.86
CA GLY A 258 57.10 -53.17 20.39
C GLY A 258 55.97 -53.55 19.42
N LEU A 259 56.24 -54.50 18.51
CA LEU A 259 55.22 -55.00 17.59
C LEU A 259 54.10 -55.77 18.31
N LEU A 260 54.45 -56.65 19.25
CA LEU A 260 53.46 -57.35 20.07
C LEU A 260 52.59 -56.39 20.87
N MET A 261 53.18 -55.35 21.46
CA MET A 261 52.42 -54.34 22.20
C MET A 261 51.53 -53.49 21.28
N SER A 262 51.99 -53.17 20.06
CA SER A 262 51.20 -52.49 19.04
C SER A 262 50.01 -53.34 18.58
N LEU A 263 50.23 -54.63 18.32
CA LEU A 263 49.16 -55.57 17.93
C LEU A 263 48.16 -55.77 19.07
N GLN A 264 48.63 -55.85 20.30
CA GLN A 264 47.78 -55.93 21.49
C GLN A 264 46.96 -54.64 21.70
N ASN A 265 47.55 -53.47 21.47
CA ASN A 265 46.84 -52.19 21.52
C ASN A 265 45.82 -52.06 20.38
N GLN A 266 46.19 -52.46 19.16
CA GLN A 266 45.29 -52.44 18.01
C GLN A 266 44.11 -53.42 18.20
N LEU A 267 44.35 -54.58 18.83
CA LEU A 267 43.29 -55.51 19.21
C LEU A 267 42.35 -54.88 20.25
N LYS A 268 42.90 -54.22 21.27
CA LYS A 268 42.12 -53.52 22.31
C LYS A 268 41.29 -52.37 21.72
N GLU A 269 41.87 -51.59 20.83
CA GLU A 269 41.20 -50.49 20.13
C GLU A 269 40.10 -51.00 19.19
N SER A 270 40.36 -52.08 18.45
CA SER A 270 39.35 -52.73 17.61
C SER A 270 38.18 -53.26 18.43
N LYS A 271 38.45 -53.83 19.61
CA LYS A 271 37.43 -54.33 20.53
C LYS A 271 36.57 -53.18 21.09
N SER A 272 37.18 -52.08 21.52
CA SER A 272 36.42 -50.89 21.94
C SER A 272 35.59 -50.29 20.80
N LYS A 273 36.09 -50.35 19.56
CA LYS A 273 35.35 -49.83 18.39
C LYS A 273 34.16 -50.72 18.04
N ILE A 274 34.29 -52.04 18.19
CA ILE A 274 33.19 -52.99 18.07
C ILE A 274 32.13 -52.73 19.14
N ASP A 275 32.53 -52.49 20.39
CA ASP A 275 31.59 -52.21 21.49
C ASP A 275 30.81 -50.90 21.25
N VAL A 276 31.48 -49.85 20.76
CA VAL A 276 30.82 -48.59 20.36
C VAL A 276 29.81 -48.83 19.24
N LEU A 277 30.20 -49.55 18.17
CA LEU A 277 29.31 -49.85 17.05
C LEU A 277 28.13 -50.74 17.46
N LEU A 278 28.32 -51.66 18.42
CA LEU A 278 27.23 -52.46 18.97
C LEU A 278 26.25 -51.61 19.78
N SER A 279 26.74 -50.66 20.58
CA SER A 279 25.87 -49.71 21.29
C SER A 279 25.10 -48.80 20.34
N GLU A 280 25.74 -48.35 19.25
CA GLU A 280 25.12 -47.54 18.21
C GLU A 280 24.04 -48.32 17.45
N LYS A 281 24.33 -49.58 17.08
CA LYS A 281 23.32 -50.48 16.48
C LYS A 281 22.12 -50.66 17.40
N LEU A 282 22.33 -50.86 18.70
CA LEU A 282 21.25 -51.01 19.68
C LEU A 282 20.39 -49.74 19.78
N ASN A 283 21.03 -48.56 19.76
CA ASN A 283 20.33 -47.28 19.76
C ASN A 283 19.54 -47.06 18.46
N LEU A 284 20.13 -47.34 17.30
CA LEU A 284 19.44 -47.27 16.01
C LEU A 284 18.26 -48.24 15.92
N GLN A 285 18.36 -49.40 16.57
CA GLN A 285 17.26 -50.36 16.65
C GLN A 285 16.12 -49.83 17.54
N LYS A 286 16.44 -49.23 18.70
CA LYS A 286 15.44 -48.55 19.55
C LYS A 286 14.77 -47.36 18.84
N ASP A 287 15.52 -46.61 18.03
CA ASP A 287 15.00 -45.51 17.21
C ASP A 287 14.10 -46.00 16.06
N LEU A 288 14.32 -47.21 15.57
CA LEU A 288 13.44 -47.85 14.59
C LEU A 288 12.14 -48.35 15.23
N GLU A 289 12.23 -48.92 16.44
CA GLU A 289 11.08 -49.42 17.20
C GLU A 289 10.23 -48.29 17.82
N SER A 290 10.80 -47.10 18.05
CA SER A 290 10.07 -45.93 18.56
C SER A 290 9.37 -45.11 17.47
N ARG A 291 9.53 -45.46 16.19
CA ARG A 291 8.85 -44.77 15.08
C ARG A 291 7.37 -45.15 15.04
N PRO A 292 6.45 -44.17 15.07
CA PRO A 292 5.01 -44.44 14.95
C PRO A 292 4.69 -45.14 13.63
N THR A 293 3.90 -46.20 13.70
CA THR A 293 3.44 -46.91 12.51
C THR A 293 2.47 -46.02 11.70
N GLN A 294 2.39 -46.26 10.39
CA GLN A 294 1.51 -45.47 9.50
C GLN A 294 0.03 -45.50 9.95
N HIS A 295 -0.38 -46.56 10.65
CA HIS A 295 -1.71 -46.69 11.22
C HIS A 295 -1.93 -45.76 12.43
N GLU A 296 -0.97 -45.68 13.35
CA GLU A 296 -1.02 -44.78 14.52
C GLU A 296 -1.03 -43.31 14.08
N LEU A 297 -0.24 -42.95 13.06
CA LEU A 297 -0.27 -41.62 12.48
C LEU A 297 -1.66 -41.24 11.93
N ARG A 298 -2.36 -42.20 11.30
CA ARG A 298 -3.75 -41.98 10.83
C ARG A 298 -4.71 -41.78 12.00
N LEU A 299 -4.54 -42.55 13.07
CA LEU A 299 -5.35 -42.43 14.28
C LEU A 299 -5.15 -41.06 14.96
N TYR A 300 -3.90 -40.64 15.13
CA TYR A 300 -3.55 -39.31 15.67
C TYR A 300 -4.11 -38.19 14.80
N LYS A 301 -4.01 -38.31 13.46
CA LYS A 301 -4.60 -37.32 12.54
C LYS A 301 -6.13 -37.24 12.67
N GLN A 302 -6.79 -38.36 12.96
CA GLN A 302 -8.23 -38.39 13.21
C GLN A 302 -8.61 -37.79 14.57
N GLN A 303 -7.80 -38.03 15.61
CA GLN A 303 -7.98 -37.42 16.93
C GLN A 303 -7.76 -35.90 16.89
N VAL A 304 -6.73 -35.43 16.19
CA VAL A 304 -6.47 -34.00 15.97
C VAL A 304 -7.66 -33.35 15.26
N LYS A 305 -8.21 -33.96 14.21
CA LYS A 305 -9.43 -33.44 13.55
C LYS A 305 -10.65 -33.38 14.48
N LYS A 306 -10.78 -34.30 15.45
CA LYS A 306 -11.86 -34.25 16.44
C LYS A 306 -11.63 -33.11 17.45
N LEU A 307 -10.39 -32.92 17.89
CA LEU A 307 -10.00 -31.83 18.79
C LEU A 307 -10.13 -30.46 18.11
N GLU A 308 -9.75 -30.32 16.84
CA GLU A 308 -9.98 -29.11 16.05
C GLU A 308 -11.46 -28.76 15.93
N LYS A 309 -12.32 -29.76 15.71
CA LYS A 309 -13.78 -29.57 15.72
C LYS A 309 -14.31 -29.18 17.09
N ALA A 310 -13.76 -29.72 18.17
CA ALA A 310 -14.15 -29.36 19.53
C ALA A 310 -13.69 -27.93 19.89
N LEU A 311 -12.46 -27.56 19.53
CA LEU A 311 -11.90 -26.22 19.72
C LEU A 311 -12.71 -25.17 18.95
N LYS A 312 -13.06 -25.45 17.70
CA LYS A 312 -13.90 -24.55 16.89
C LYS A 312 -15.31 -24.36 17.45
N LYS A 313 -15.84 -25.35 18.19
CA LYS A 313 -17.11 -25.19 18.94
C LYS A 313 -16.91 -24.38 20.23
N ASN A 314 -15.78 -24.54 20.90
CA ASN A 314 -15.48 -23.84 22.15
C ASN A 314 -15.23 -22.35 21.91
N ILE A 315 -14.48 -21.99 20.86
CA ILE A 315 -14.26 -20.59 20.46
C ILE A 315 -15.60 -19.90 20.16
N LYS A 316 -16.51 -20.57 19.43
CA LYS A 316 -17.87 -20.04 19.18
C LYS A 316 -18.70 -19.85 20.46
N LEU A 317 -18.53 -20.70 21.47
CA LEU A 317 -19.18 -20.55 22.77
C LEU A 317 -18.56 -19.39 23.57
N GLN A 318 -17.25 -19.18 23.46
CA GLN A 318 -16.53 -18.11 24.12
C GLN A 318 -16.89 -16.73 23.53
N ASP A 319 -17.15 -16.64 22.23
CA ASP A 319 -17.69 -15.44 21.57
C ASP A 319 -19.11 -15.11 22.08
N LEU A 320 -19.95 -16.13 22.26
CA LEU A 320 -21.30 -16.00 22.85
C LEU A 320 -21.28 -15.58 24.33
N ILE A 321 -20.26 -16.00 25.09
CA ILE A 321 -20.10 -15.63 26.50
C ILE A 321 -19.51 -14.22 26.63
N SER A 322 -18.64 -13.80 25.71
CA SER A 322 -18.05 -12.45 25.70
C SER A 322 -19.10 -11.37 25.42
N GLN A 323 -20.12 -11.66 24.62
CA GLN A 323 -21.27 -10.76 24.41
C GLN A 323 -22.21 -10.66 25.62
N LYS A 324 -22.15 -11.59 26.58
CA LYS A 324 -23.09 -11.66 27.72
C LYS A 324 -22.53 -11.08 29.04
N LYS A 325 -21.28 -10.61 29.07
CA LYS A 325 -20.61 -10.07 30.27
C LYS A 325 -20.52 -8.53 30.31
N ALA A 326 -21.34 -7.81 29.54
CA ALA A 326 -21.41 -6.35 29.59
C ALA A 326 -22.45 -5.80 30.60
N ASP A 327 -23.35 -6.66 31.13
CA ASP A 327 -24.30 -6.32 32.20
C ASP A 327 -24.16 -7.33 33.33
N ASP A 328 -23.31 -7.03 34.30
CA ASP A 328 -23.68 -6.93 35.72
C ASP A 328 -22.42 -6.84 36.59
N LYS A 329 -22.37 -5.76 37.37
CA LYS A 329 -21.32 -5.41 38.32
C LYS A 329 -21.89 -5.64 39.72
N LYS A 330 -21.34 -6.58 40.50
CA LYS A 330 -21.48 -6.59 41.97
C LYS A 330 -20.39 -7.43 42.63
N GLU A 331 -19.80 -6.80 43.63
CA GLU A 331 -18.72 -7.24 44.52
C GLU A 331 -19.01 -8.56 45.24
N LYS A 332 -17.94 -9.31 45.57
CA LYS A 332 -17.55 -9.58 46.96
C LYS A 332 -16.21 -10.32 47.04
N ASP A 333 -15.31 -9.76 47.85
CA ASP A 333 -14.11 -10.38 48.38
C ASP A 333 -14.45 -11.56 49.30
N GLU A 334 -13.80 -12.71 49.11
CA GLU A 334 -13.44 -13.66 50.16
C GLU A 334 -12.01 -14.20 49.90
N PRO A 335 -11.11 -14.20 50.90
CA PRO A 335 -9.69 -14.50 50.72
C PRO A 335 -9.41 -16.00 50.88
N SER A 336 -9.96 -16.81 49.97
CA SER A 336 -9.70 -18.27 49.93
C SER A 336 -9.66 -18.86 48.51
N GLU A 337 -10.04 -18.10 47.47
CA GLU A 337 -10.05 -18.60 46.08
C GLU A 337 -8.68 -18.52 45.37
N ASP A 338 -7.73 -17.75 45.91
CA ASP A 338 -6.43 -17.52 45.27
C ASP A 338 -5.69 -18.83 45.01
N ASN A 339 -5.63 -19.78 45.95
CA ASN A 339 -4.85 -21.00 45.77
C ASN A 339 -5.43 -21.96 44.70
N GLN A 340 -6.75 -22.00 44.51
CA GLN A 340 -7.38 -22.85 43.48
C GLN A 340 -7.33 -22.21 42.10
N GLN A 341 -7.51 -20.89 42.02
CA GLN A 341 -7.34 -20.15 40.77
C GLN A 341 -5.87 -20.10 40.34
N GLN A 342 -4.93 -19.93 41.30
CA GLN A 342 -3.48 -20.02 41.08
C GLN A 342 -3.09 -21.40 40.54
N ALA A 343 -3.55 -22.49 41.16
CA ALA A 343 -3.26 -23.85 40.69
C ALA A 343 -3.82 -24.12 39.27
N LEU A 344 -5.01 -23.60 38.95
CA LEU A 344 -5.61 -23.71 37.62
C LEU A 344 -4.91 -22.82 36.58
N THR A 345 -4.38 -21.65 36.98
CA THR A 345 -3.52 -20.84 36.11
C THR A 345 -2.16 -21.49 35.92
N ASP A 346 -1.56 -22.05 36.95
CA ASP A 346 -0.26 -22.74 36.88
C ASP A 346 -0.36 -23.99 36.02
N GLN A 347 -1.46 -24.74 36.09
CA GLN A 347 -1.74 -25.85 35.17
C GLN A 347 -1.89 -25.37 33.72
N ARG A 348 -2.55 -24.23 33.49
CA ARG A 348 -2.69 -23.64 32.15
C ARG A 348 -1.35 -23.15 31.61
N TYR A 349 -0.54 -22.48 32.43
CA TYR A 349 0.81 -22.05 32.07
C TYR A 349 1.71 -23.25 31.77
N PHE A 350 1.66 -24.30 32.60
CA PHE A 350 2.40 -25.54 32.35
C PHE A 350 1.97 -26.21 31.04
N GLN A 351 0.67 -26.22 30.72
CA GLN A 351 0.16 -26.78 29.46
C GLN A 351 0.58 -25.95 28.25
N VAL A 352 0.63 -24.62 28.36
CA VAL A 352 1.15 -23.72 27.33
C VAL A 352 2.65 -23.94 27.13
N LEU A 353 3.44 -23.97 28.19
CA LEU A 353 4.89 -24.22 28.14
C LEU A 353 5.21 -25.60 27.57
N SER A 354 4.42 -26.63 27.90
CA SER A 354 4.55 -27.97 27.33
C SER A 354 4.20 -27.99 25.84
N SER A 355 3.20 -27.20 25.42
CA SER A 355 2.83 -27.08 24.01
C SER A 355 3.93 -26.38 23.21
N ILE A 356 4.52 -25.31 23.75
CA ILE A 356 5.65 -24.59 23.14
C ILE A 356 6.89 -25.49 23.06
N SER A 357 7.20 -26.21 24.14
CA SER A 357 8.30 -27.18 24.17
C SER A 357 8.10 -28.29 23.11
N SER A 358 6.87 -28.76 22.91
CA SER A 358 6.55 -29.73 21.85
C SER A 358 6.72 -29.18 20.43
N ILE A 359 6.54 -27.88 20.22
CA ILE A 359 6.78 -27.21 18.93
C ILE A 359 8.28 -27.11 18.66
N ILE A 360 9.08 -26.76 19.67
CA ILE A 360 10.55 -26.62 19.57
C ILE A 360 11.22 -27.97 19.31
N HIS A 361 10.75 -29.03 19.96
CA HIS A 361 11.27 -30.39 19.79
C HIS A 361 10.64 -31.16 18.62
N ASN A 362 9.83 -30.49 17.79
CA ASN A 362 9.23 -31.12 16.62
C ASN A 362 10.32 -31.44 15.58
N PRO A 363 10.42 -32.68 15.07
CA PRO A 363 11.45 -33.07 14.10
C PRO A 363 11.36 -32.37 12.74
N ARG A 364 10.31 -31.56 12.50
CA ARG A 364 10.18 -30.67 11.33
C ARG A 364 10.63 -29.22 11.59
N ALA A 365 10.94 -28.85 12.83
CA ALA A 365 11.44 -27.52 13.14
C ALA A 365 12.88 -27.35 12.63
N PRO A 366 13.26 -26.16 12.11
CA PRO A 366 14.64 -25.90 11.70
C PRO A 366 15.58 -26.15 12.87
N VAL A 367 16.69 -26.88 12.63
CA VAL A 367 17.71 -27.17 13.63
C VAL A 367 18.21 -25.85 14.23
N ILE A 368 17.84 -25.55 15.48
CA ILE A 368 18.30 -24.38 16.20
C ILE A 368 19.81 -24.57 16.43
N ILE A 369 20.62 -23.84 15.67
CA ILE A 369 22.06 -23.79 15.88
C ILE A 369 22.29 -22.98 17.16
N TYR A 370 22.36 -23.67 18.29
CA TYR A 370 22.74 -23.08 19.57
C TYR A 370 24.21 -22.63 19.49
N LYS A 371 24.44 -21.38 19.06
CA LYS A 371 25.72 -20.71 19.32
C LYS A 371 25.68 -20.23 20.76
N GLN A 372 26.40 -20.94 21.63
CA GLN A 372 26.79 -20.41 22.93
C GLN A 372 27.43 -19.02 22.74
N SER A 373 26.68 -17.96 23.01
CA SER A 373 27.26 -16.63 23.17
C SER A 373 28.05 -16.63 24.47
N LYS A 374 29.33 -16.29 24.36
CA LYS A 374 30.22 -16.02 25.48
C LYS A 374 29.56 -15.09 26.50
N GLY A 375 29.48 -15.53 27.76
CA GLY A 375 29.12 -14.66 28.88
C GLY A 375 28.98 -15.43 30.19
N GLY A 376 30.04 -15.43 31.01
CA GLY A 376 29.98 -15.58 32.46
C GLY A 376 29.57 -16.95 33.02
N ALA A 377 30.55 -17.73 33.46
CA ALA A 377 30.34 -18.69 34.53
C ALA A 377 29.95 -17.93 35.80
N GLN A 378 28.69 -18.04 36.24
CA GLN A 378 28.30 -17.72 37.60
C GLN A 378 27.61 -18.93 38.22
N HIS A 379 28.17 -19.33 39.35
CA HIS A 379 27.70 -20.37 40.25
C HIS A 379 26.21 -20.19 40.57
N PHE A 380 25.38 -21.20 40.26
CA PHE A 380 24.12 -21.38 40.96
C PHE A 380 24.32 -22.44 42.05
N ASN A 381 24.17 -21.96 43.29
CA ASN A 381 24.04 -22.81 44.46
C ASN A 381 22.85 -23.76 44.25
N LYS A 382 23.10 -25.05 44.44
CA LYS A 382 22.05 -26.01 44.79
C LYS A 382 21.46 -25.57 46.11
N ASP A 383 20.21 -25.11 46.10
CA ASP A 383 19.24 -25.48 47.13
C ASP A 383 17.82 -25.04 46.76
N LEU A 384 16.93 -26.04 46.70
CA LEU A 384 15.50 -25.96 47.06
C LEU A 384 14.57 -25.03 46.25
N VAL A 385 14.45 -25.22 44.93
CA VAL A 385 13.14 -25.11 44.25
C VAL A 385 13.13 -26.15 43.13
N GLN A 386 11.99 -26.83 42.94
CA GLN A 386 11.75 -27.82 41.89
C GLN A 386 11.97 -27.16 40.52
N ASP A 387 13.11 -27.42 39.87
CA ASP A 387 13.49 -26.90 38.55
C ASP A 387 12.37 -27.19 37.54
N CYS A 388 11.63 -26.15 37.18
CA CYS A 388 10.69 -26.18 36.07
C CYS A 388 11.53 -26.35 34.80
N GLY A 389 11.53 -27.54 34.19
CA GLY A 389 12.37 -27.90 33.02
C GLY A 389 12.14 -27.10 31.73
N PHE A 390 11.60 -25.88 31.81
CA PHE A 390 11.27 -24.96 30.74
C PHE A 390 12.24 -23.75 30.63
N GLU A 391 13.32 -23.71 31.41
CA GLU A 391 14.29 -22.59 31.36
C GLU A 391 14.88 -22.37 29.96
N HIS A 392 15.03 -23.45 29.19
CA HIS A 392 15.49 -23.41 27.79
C HIS A 392 14.49 -22.75 26.82
N LEU A 393 13.23 -22.56 27.21
CA LEU A 393 12.21 -21.95 26.37
C LEU A 393 12.39 -20.44 26.25
N VAL A 394 12.80 -19.77 27.33
CA VAL A 394 12.89 -18.30 27.37
C VAL A 394 13.88 -17.78 26.31
N PRO A 395 15.13 -18.29 26.23
CA PRO A 395 16.07 -17.83 25.19
C PRO A 395 15.60 -18.14 23.76
N ILE A 396 14.85 -19.22 23.56
CA ILE A 396 14.34 -19.61 22.24
C ILE A 396 13.19 -18.69 21.81
N ILE A 397 12.29 -18.34 22.72
CA ILE A 397 11.18 -17.42 22.46
C ILE A 397 11.72 -16.01 22.22
N GLU A 398 12.71 -15.55 22.98
CA GLU A 398 13.41 -14.28 22.76
C GLU A 398 14.06 -14.25 21.37
N MET A 399 14.78 -15.32 20.99
CA MET A 399 15.36 -15.44 19.65
C MET A 399 14.29 -15.43 18.54
N TRP A 400 13.15 -16.10 18.72
CA TRP A 400 12.07 -16.07 17.73
C TRP A 400 11.42 -14.68 17.63
N ALA A 401 11.28 -13.97 18.75
CA ALA A 401 10.83 -12.59 18.75
C ALA A 401 11.80 -11.68 17.99
N ASP A 402 13.10 -11.83 18.23
CA ASP A 402 14.16 -11.09 17.53
C ASP A 402 14.17 -11.41 16.03
N GLN A 403 14.00 -12.67 15.64
CA GLN A 403 13.89 -13.08 14.25
C GLN A 403 12.66 -12.49 13.57
N LEU A 404 11.52 -12.42 14.27
CA LEU A 404 10.28 -11.87 13.75
C LEU A 404 10.36 -10.34 13.61
N ILE A 405 11.07 -9.66 14.51
CA ILE A 405 11.41 -8.23 14.38
C ILE A 405 12.36 -8.03 13.18
N SER A 406 13.41 -8.84 13.09
CA SER A 406 14.39 -8.80 12.00
C SER A 406 13.75 -9.03 10.63
N LEU A 407 12.67 -9.81 10.55
CA LEU A 407 11.93 -10.07 9.33
C LEU A 407 11.15 -8.83 8.87
N LYS A 408 10.58 -8.06 9.81
CA LYS A 408 9.98 -6.75 9.52
C LYS A 408 11.01 -5.74 9.05
N ASP A 409 12.20 -5.74 9.65
CA ASP A 409 13.27 -4.83 9.25
C ASP A 409 13.91 -5.24 7.92
N LEU A 410 14.00 -6.53 7.64
CA LEU A 410 14.39 -7.06 6.33
C LEU A 410 13.40 -6.65 5.25
N TYR A 411 12.09 -6.73 5.52
CA TYR A 411 11.07 -6.25 4.59
C TYR A 411 11.19 -4.75 4.31
N LYS A 412 11.40 -3.92 5.34
CA LYS A 412 11.65 -2.48 5.15
C LYS A 412 12.89 -2.23 4.30
N SER A 413 13.97 -2.94 4.58
CA SER A 413 15.24 -2.83 3.84
C SER A 413 15.07 -3.28 2.39
N LEU A 414 14.35 -4.37 2.16
CA LEU A 414 14.06 -4.89 0.84
C LEU A 414 13.14 -3.94 0.06
N LYS A 415 12.19 -3.29 0.73
CA LYS A 415 11.35 -2.25 0.14
C LYS A 415 12.15 -1.00 -0.26
N LEU A 416 13.11 -0.58 0.55
CA LEU A 416 14.05 0.49 0.19
C LEU A 416 14.88 0.08 -1.04
N LEU A 417 15.45 -1.12 -1.01
CA LEU A 417 16.21 -1.67 -2.13
C LEU A 417 15.37 -1.80 -3.41
N SER A 418 14.08 -2.16 -3.30
CA SER A 418 13.17 -2.22 -4.45
C SER A 418 12.92 -0.85 -5.05
N ALA A 419 12.79 0.17 -4.20
CA ALA A 419 12.54 1.53 -4.68
C ALA A 419 13.75 2.07 -5.44
N GLU A 420 14.96 1.56 -5.14
CA GLU A 420 16.21 1.98 -5.77
C GLU A 420 16.56 1.16 -7.02
N LEU A 421 16.45 -0.18 -6.97
CA LEU A 421 16.79 -1.05 -8.10
C LEU A 421 15.67 -1.18 -9.13
N VAL A 422 14.41 -1.15 -8.68
CA VAL A 422 13.21 -1.40 -9.49
C VAL A 422 12.10 -0.38 -9.16
N PRO A 423 12.29 0.92 -9.50
CA PRO A 423 11.38 2.00 -9.07
C PRO A 423 9.96 1.91 -9.67
N TRP A 424 9.79 1.12 -10.73
CA TRP A 424 8.50 0.94 -11.44
C TRP A 424 7.62 -0.15 -10.84
N HIS A 425 8.12 -0.97 -9.91
CA HIS A 425 7.27 -1.86 -9.13
C HIS A 425 6.68 -1.12 -7.93
N ASN A 426 5.39 -0.80 -8.04
CA ASN A 426 4.60 -0.38 -6.88
C ASN A 426 4.32 -1.60 -6.00
N LEU A 427 5.25 -1.92 -5.08
CA LEU A 427 4.95 -2.82 -3.97
C LEU A 427 3.74 -2.22 -3.23
N LYS A 428 2.59 -2.88 -3.36
CA LYS A 428 1.35 -2.45 -2.72
C LYS A 428 1.64 -2.16 -1.25
N LYS A 429 1.09 -1.05 -0.73
CA LYS A 429 1.06 -0.80 0.71
C LYS A 429 0.26 -1.95 1.33
N GLN A 430 0.95 -2.96 1.85
CA GLN A 430 0.30 -4.02 2.59
C GLN A 430 -0.20 -3.44 3.92
N ASP A 431 -1.45 -3.72 4.27
CA ASP A 431 -2.05 -3.26 5.52
C ASP A 431 -1.20 -3.73 6.70
N GLU A 432 -0.99 -2.86 7.68
CA GLU A 432 -0.16 -3.12 8.87
C GLU A 432 -0.63 -4.33 9.71
N ASN A 433 -1.83 -4.85 9.43
CA ASN A 433 -2.45 -5.99 10.07
C ASN A 433 -2.14 -7.35 9.42
N GLU A 434 -1.58 -7.41 8.20
CA GLU A 434 -1.17 -8.66 7.58
C GLU A 434 0.29 -8.98 7.96
N GLY A 435 0.51 -10.07 8.70
CA GLY A 435 1.85 -10.50 9.07
C GLY A 435 2.70 -10.81 7.83
N ILE A 436 3.89 -10.21 7.76
CA ILE A 436 4.84 -10.38 6.66
C ILE A 436 5.28 -11.85 6.60
N LYS A 437 5.06 -12.49 5.45
CA LYS A 437 5.46 -13.89 5.24
C LYS A 437 6.80 -13.97 4.51
N VAL A 438 7.54 -15.04 4.77
CA VAL A 438 8.86 -15.29 4.13
C VAL A 438 8.69 -15.52 2.63
N GLU A 439 7.57 -16.12 2.22
CA GLU A 439 7.22 -16.32 0.81
C GLU A 439 7.08 -14.99 0.06
N ASP A 440 6.52 -13.95 0.71
CA ASP A 440 6.37 -12.62 0.12
C ASP A 440 7.74 -11.94 -0.05
N LEU A 441 8.64 -12.09 0.92
CA LEU A 441 10.02 -11.61 0.84
C LEU A 441 10.80 -12.29 -0.28
N LEU A 442 10.67 -13.62 -0.40
CA LEU A 442 11.34 -14.38 -1.45
C LEU A 442 10.86 -13.95 -2.82
N PHE A 443 9.55 -13.75 -3.00
CA PHE A 443 8.98 -13.26 -4.25
C PHE A 443 9.53 -11.89 -4.65
N ILE A 444 9.68 -10.97 -3.68
CA ILE A 444 10.27 -9.64 -3.96
C ILE A 444 11.73 -9.77 -4.40
N VAL A 445 12.52 -10.62 -3.75
CA VAL A 445 13.93 -10.86 -4.12
C VAL A 445 14.03 -11.50 -5.50
N ASP A 446 13.24 -12.53 -5.80
CA ASP A 446 13.25 -13.20 -7.10
C ASP A 446 12.83 -12.24 -8.22
N THR A 447 11.83 -11.39 -7.97
CA THR A 447 11.41 -10.34 -8.91
C THR A 447 12.53 -9.34 -9.18
N MET A 448 13.25 -8.89 -8.14
CA MET A 448 14.41 -8.00 -8.32
C MET A 448 15.54 -8.66 -9.12
N LEU A 449 15.82 -9.93 -8.84
CA LEU A 449 16.89 -10.67 -9.53
C LEU A 449 16.56 -10.83 -11.00
N GLU A 450 15.33 -11.20 -11.33
CA GLU A 450 14.87 -11.34 -12.72
C GLU A 450 14.91 -10.00 -13.47
N GLU A 451 14.53 -8.89 -12.82
CA GLU A 451 14.61 -7.56 -13.43
C GLU A 451 16.04 -7.04 -13.62
N VAL A 452 16.94 -7.27 -12.66
CA VAL A 452 18.36 -6.89 -12.78
C VAL A 452 19.04 -7.69 -13.90
N GLU A 453 18.69 -8.98 -14.06
CA GLU A 453 19.18 -9.82 -15.15
C GLU A 453 18.67 -9.36 -16.52
N ASN A 454 17.47 -8.78 -16.59
CA ASN A 454 16.91 -8.21 -17.83
C ASN A 454 17.52 -6.85 -18.22
N LYS A 455 18.04 -6.04 -17.27
CA LYS A 455 18.70 -4.76 -17.56
C LYS A 455 20.02 -4.89 -18.35
N GLU A 456 20.68 -6.04 -18.32
CA GLU A 456 21.89 -6.28 -19.13
C GLU A 456 21.60 -6.43 -20.63
N LYS A 457 20.34 -6.69 -21.02
CA LYS A 457 19.96 -6.96 -22.43
C LYS A 457 19.25 -5.81 -23.13
N ASP A 458 18.65 -4.85 -22.41
CA ASP A 458 17.88 -3.75 -22.99
C ASP A 458 18.52 -2.38 -22.70
N SER A 459 19.54 -2.02 -23.49
CA SER A 459 20.15 -0.68 -23.50
C SER A 459 19.26 0.43 -24.07
N ASN A 460 17.98 0.14 -24.37
CA ASN A 460 17.01 1.05 -24.98
C ASN A 460 15.78 1.31 -24.08
N MET A 461 15.93 1.29 -22.75
CA MET A 461 14.86 1.78 -21.87
C MET A 461 14.75 3.31 -22.02
N PRO A 462 13.61 3.89 -22.44
CA PRO A 462 13.46 5.34 -22.54
C PRO A 462 13.66 5.99 -21.18
N ASN A 463 14.31 7.16 -21.16
CA ASN A 463 14.55 7.96 -19.95
C ASN A 463 13.26 8.09 -19.13
N VAL A 464 13.35 7.85 -17.81
CA VAL A 464 12.23 7.89 -16.84
C VAL A 464 11.39 9.17 -16.98
N GLN A 465 12.01 10.30 -17.33
CA GLN A 465 11.32 11.56 -17.57
C GLN A 465 10.37 11.50 -18.79
N ILE A 466 10.76 10.79 -19.85
CA ILE A 466 9.95 10.58 -21.05
C ILE A 466 8.80 9.61 -20.75
N LEU A 467 9.07 8.50 -20.06
CA LEU A 467 8.04 7.56 -19.65
C LEU A 467 7.01 8.21 -18.71
N GLN A 468 7.47 9.01 -17.75
CA GLN A 468 6.60 9.74 -16.83
C GLN A 468 5.81 10.84 -17.54
N ALA A 469 6.40 11.50 -18.55
CA ALA A 469 5.68 12.43 -19.42
C ALA A 469 4.60 11.73 -20.26
N ILE A 470 4.89 10.54 -20.80
CA ILE A 470 3.94 9.72 -21.54
C ILE A 470 2.80 9.25 -20.62
N VAL A 471 3.12 8.73 -19.44
CA VAL A 471 2.12 8.31 -18.44
C VAL A 471 1.25 9.48 -18.00
N SER A 472 1.85 10.66 -17.75
CA SER A 472 1.11 11.88 -17.41
C SER A 472 0.23 12.35 -18.56
N HIS A 473 0.67 12.17 -19.81
CA HIS A 473 -0.12 12.50 -20.99
C HIS A 473 -1.37 11.61 -21.09
N PHE A 474 -1.23 10.30 -20.90
CA PHE A 474 -2.37 9.38 -20.92
C PHE A 474 -3.31 9.59 -19.72
N GLN A 475 -2.79 9.93 -18.55
CA GLN A 475 -3.60 10.28 -17.38
C GLN A 475 -4.45 11.54 -17.63
N LYS A 476 -3.89 12.56 -18.31
CA LYS A 476 -4.65 13.74 -18.74
C LYS A 476 -5.62 13.45 -19.88
N LEU A 477 -5.24 12.63 -20.87
CA LEU A 477 -6.10 12.31 -22.01
C LEU A 477 -7.39 11.59 -21.58
N PHE A 478 -7.30 10.74 -20.57
CA PHE A 478 -8.42 9.95 -20.06
C PHE A 478 -9.02 10.49 -18.74
N ASP A 479 -8.56 11.64 -18.23
CA ASP A 479 -8.97 12.24 -16.95
C ASP A 479 -8.91 11.26 -15.76
N VAL A 480 -7.77 10.59 -15.57
CA VAL A 480 -7.58 9.60 -14.50
C VAL A 480 -6.40 9.98 -13.60
N PRO A 481 -6.57 9.95 -12.26
CA PRO A 481 -5.50 10.30 -11.31
C PRO A 481 -4.39 9.24 -11.18
N SER A 482 -4.59 8.02 -11.69
CA SER A 482 -3.65 6.90 -11.54
C SER A 482 -3.49 6.10 -12.84
N LEU A 483 -2.28 5.55 -13.07
CA LEU A 483 -1.98 4.72 -14.24
C LEU A 483 -2.87 3.47 -14.31
N THR A 484 -3.21 2.91 -13.14
CA THR A 484 -4.09 1.75 -13.03
C THR A 484 -5.50 2.01 -13.53
N GLY A 485 -5.98 3.26 -13.49
CA GLY A 485 -7.30 3.61 -14.02
C GLY A 485 -7.31 3.96 -15.51
N VAL A 486 -6.14 4.14 -16.14
CA VAL A 486 -6.04 4.45 -17.59
C VAL A 486 -6.58 3.28 -18.42
N TYR A 487 -6.19 2.04 -18.12
CA TYR A 487 -6.69 0.85 -18.82
C TYR A 487 -8.20 0.64 -18.68
N PRO A 488 -8.80 0.67 -17.47
CA PRO A 488 -10.23 0.65 -17.28
C PRO A 488 -10.96 1.74 -18.06
N ARG A 489 -10.46 2.98 -18.00
CA ARG A 489 -11.10 4.12 -18.68
C ARG A 489 -10.98 4.02 -20.20
N MET A 490 -9.85 3.56 -20.71
CA MET A 490 -9.66 3.28 -22.13
C MET A 490 -10.62 2.19 -22.61
N ASN A 491 -10.75 1.09 -21.85
CA ASN A 491 -11.68 0.02 -22.19
C ASN A 491 -13.14 0.49 -22.14
N GLU A 492 -13.48 1.37 -21.20
CA GLU A 492 -14.79 2.03 -21.14
C GLU A 492 -15.02 2.90 -22.39
N VAL A 493 -14.04 3.70 -22.81
CA VAL A 493 -14.13 4.50 -24.05
C VAL A 493 -14.33 3.60 -25.27
N TYR A 494 -13.59 2.49 -25.39
CA TYR A 494 -13.79 1.53 -26.49
C TYR A 494 -15.16 0.87 -26.44
N THR A 495 -15.63 0.52 -25.24
CA THR A 495 -16.96 -0.07 -25.05
C THR A 495 -18.05 0.93 -25.43
N ARG A 496 -17.96 2.17 -24.95
CA ARG A 496 -18.88 3.26 -25.29
C ARG A 496 -18.85 3.62 -26.78
N LEU A 497 -17.68 3.62 -27.40
CA LEU A 497 -17.56 3.83 -28.84
C LEU A 497 -18.19 2.68 -29.64
N GLY A 498 -18.03 1.45 -29.17
CA GLY A 498 -18.70 0.27 -29.72
C GLY A 498 -20.22 0.35 -29.59
N GLU A 499 -20.72 0.69 -28.40
CA GLU A 499 -22.15 0.94 -28.13
C GLU A 499 -22.69 2.05 -29.03
N MET A 500 -21.97 3.16 -29.16
CA MET A 500 -22.39 4.31 -29.95
C MET A 500 -22.39 3.99 -31.45
N ASN A 501 -21.37 3.30 -31.96
CA ASN A 501 -21.37 2.82 -33.34
C ASN A 501 -22.49 1.80 -33.61
N ASN A 502 -22.82 0.96 -32.63
CA ASN A 502 -23.95 0.05 -32.74
C ASN A 502 -25.29 0.78 -32.73
N ALA A 503 -25.46 1.77 -31.86
CA ALA A 503 -26.64 2.64 -31.82
C ALA A 503 -26.80 3.42 -33.14
N VAL A 504 -25.71 3.98 -33.68
CA VAL A 504 -25.70 4.65 -34.98
C VAL A 504 -26.14 3.68 -36.08
N ARG A 505 -25.60 2.46 -36.12
CA ARG A 505 -25.99 1.44 -37.10
C ARG A 505 -27.47 1.05 -36.98
N ASN A 506 -27.96 0.82 -35.76
CA ASN A 506 -29.37 0.49 -35.52
C ASN A 506 -30.28 1.65 -35.95
N LEU A 507 -29.89 2.89 -35.70
CA LEU A 507 -30.64 4.06 -36.14
C LEU A 507 -30.57 4.24 -37.67
N GLN A 508 -29.44 3.94 -38.31
CA GLN A 508 -29.32 3.92 -39.77
C GLN A 508 -30.24 2.87 -40.39
N GLU A 509 -30.27 1.67 -39.81
CA GLU A 509 -31.13 0.57 -40.27
C GLU A 509 -32.62 0.89 -40.10
N LEU A 510 -33.00 1.43 -38.93
CA LEU A 510 -34.39 1.83 -38.65
C LEU A 510 -34.88 2.99 -39.52
N LEU A 511 -33.97 3.89 -39.93
CA LEU A 511 -34.26 5.03 -40.80
C LEU A 511 -33.95 4.76 -42.28
N GLU A 512 -33.58 3.53 -42.64
CA GLU A 512 -33.21 3.09 -43.99
C GLU A 512 -32.15 3.99 -44.66
N LEU A 513 -31.19 4.50 -43.87
CA LEU A 513 -30.07 5.29 -44.36
C LEU A 513 -28.93 4.37 -44.78
N ASP A 514 -28.24 4.71 -45.88
CA ASP A 514 -27.05 3.97 -46.32
C ASP A 514 -26.00 3.89 -45.20
N SER A 515 -25.33 2.74 -45.06
CA SER A 515 -24.32 2.49 -44.02
C SER A 515 -23.09 3.41 -44.10
N SER A 516 -22.94 4.16 -45.20
CA SER A 516 -21.93 5.20 -45.40
C SER A 516 -22.40 6.62 -45.04
N SER A 517 -23.64 6.78 -44.58
CA SER A 517 -24.21 8.08 -44.22
C SER A 517 -23.49 8.68 -43.03
N SER A 518 -23.18 9.98 -43.09
CA SER A 518 -22.48 10.66 -42.00
C SER A 518 -23.36 10.80 -40.75
N LEU A 519 -22.73 10.80 -39.58
CA LEU A 519 -23.38 11.04 -38.28
C LEU A 519 -24.24 12.31 -38.26
N CYS A 520 -23.81 13.36 -38.96
CA CYS A 520 -24.56 14.61 -39.06
C CYS A 520 -25.91 14.43 -39.80
N VAL A 521 -25.91 13.65 -40.89
CA VAL A 521 -27.14 13.36 -41.65
C VAL A 521 -28.11 12.51 -40.82
N LEU A 522 -27.60 11.51 -40.08
CA LEU A 522 -28.41 10.71 -39.16
C LEU A 522 -29.04 11.57 -38.04
N VAL A 523 -28.25 12.40 -37.36
CA VAL A 523 -28.78 13.26 -36.30
C VAL A 523 -29.79 14.27 -36.86
N SER A 524 -29.57 14.77 -38.08
CA SER A 524 -30.50 15.70 -38.72
C SER A 524 -31.83 15.06 -39.12
N THR A 525 -31.82 13.78 -39.51
CA THR A 525 -33.03 13.03 -39.89
C THR A 525 -33.81 12.60 -38.65
N VAL A 526 -33.13 12.09 -37.61
CA VAL A 526 -33.72 11.89 -36.28
C VAL A 526 -34.32 13.19 -35.77
N GLY A 527 -33.60 14.31 -35.85
CA GLY A 527 -34.10 15.62 -35.43
C GLY A 527 -35.30 16.12 -36.22
N LYS A 528 -35.41 15.80 -37.52
CA LYS A 528 -36.61 16.06 -38.32
C LYS A 528 -37.78 15.19 -37.89
N LEU A 529 -37.54 13.91 -37.62
CA LEU A 529 -38.56 12.99 -37.12
C LEU A 529 -39.08 13.40 -35.74
N CYS A 530 -38.19 13.77 -34.82
CA CYS A 530 -38.59 14.29 -33.51
C CYS A 530 -39.38 15.60 -33.64
N ARG A 531 -39.05 16.48 -34.59
CA ARG A 531 -39.87 17.67 -34.85
C ARG A 531 -41.24 17.32 -35.41
N LEU A 532 -41.34 16.42 -36.37
CA LEU A 532 -42.62 15.95 -36.91
C LEU A 532 -43.49 15.30 -35.82
N ILE A 533 -42.91 14.45 -34.98
CA ILE A 533 -43.63 13.81 -33.87
C ILE A 533 -44.02 14.87 -32.83
N ASN A 534 -43.14 15.81 -32.49
CA ASN A 534 -43.49 16.86 -31.55
C ASN A 534 -44.53 17.82 -32.11
N GLU A 535 -44.52 18.13 -33.40
CA GLU A 535 -45.53 18.94 -34.07
C GLU A 535 -46.87 18.20 -34.09
N ASP A 536 -46.90 16.91 -34.42
CA ASP A 536 -48.11 16.07 -34.37
C ASP A 536 -48.65 15.91 -32.94
N VAL A 537 -47.78 15.66 -31.96
CA VAL A 537 -48.18 15.61 -30.54
C VAL A 537 -48.64 16.97 -30.07
N ASN A 538 -47.99 18.06 -30.48
CA ASN A 538 -48.44 19.41 -30.12
C ASN A 538 -49.78 19.74 -30.79
N GLU A 539 -50.01 19.31 -32.03
CA GLU A 539 -51.31 19.43 -32.70
C GLU A 539 -52.39 18.58 -32.01
N GLN A 540 -52.08 17.35 -31.58
CA GLN A 540 -52.99 16.51 -30.81
C GLN A 540 -53.29 17.11 -29.42
N VAL A 541 -52.27 17.65 -28.76
CA VAL A 541 -52.41 18.37 -27.49
C VAL A 541 -53.24 19.64 -27.68
N MET A 542 -53.05 20.38 -28.77
CA MET A 542 -53.89 21.53 -29.16
C MET A 542 -55.34 21.14 -29.46
N GLN A 543 -55.57 19.97 -30.06
CA GLN A 543 -56.92 19.45 -30.29
C GLN A 543 -57.62 19.09 -28.97
N VAL A 544 -56.90 18.52 -28.00
CA VAL A 544 -57.46 18.12 -26.70
C VAL A 544 -57.61 19.32 -25.75
N LEU A 545 -56.56 20.12 -25.58
CA LEU A 545 -56.51 21.25 -24.65
C LEU A 545 -57.12 22.54 -25.25
N GLY A 546 -57.27 22.65 -26.57
CA GLY A 546 -57.62 23.92 -27.21
C GLY A 546 -56.41 24.86 -27.33
N PRO A 547 -56.58 26.08 -27.89
CA PRO A 547 -55.47 27.01 -28.07
C PRO A 547 -54.80 27.34 -26.73
N GLU A 548 -53.46 27.37 -26.74
CA GLU A 548 -52.46 27.57 -25.67
C GLU A 548 -52.66 28.75 -24.68
N ASP A 549 -53.86 29.29 -24.50
CA ASP A 549 -54.12 30.26 -23.44
C ASP A 549 -54.23 29.53 -22.09
N LEU A 550 -53.32 29.85 -21.17
CA LEU A 550 -53.26 29.30 -19.82
C LEU A 550 -54.62 29.42 -19.11
N GLN A 551 -55.40 30.46 -19.45
CA GLN A 551 -56.75 30.66 -18.94
C GLN A 551 -57.78 29.67 -19.52
N SER A 552 -57.65 29.27 -20.80
CA SER A 552 -58.51 28.23 -21.39
C SER A 552 -58.19 26.85 -20.80
N ILE A 553 -56.92 26.59 -20.47
CA ILE A 553 -56.51 25.35 -19.80
C ILE A 553 -57.05 25.32 -18.36
N ILE A 554 -56.95 26.43 -17.61
CA ILE A 554 -57.53 26.54 -16.26
C ILE A 554 -59.04 26.32 -16.31
N ASN A 555 -59.75 26.98 -17.22
CA ASN A 555 -61.20 26.82 -17.34
C ASN A 555 -61.59 25.38 -17.72
N LYS A 556 -60.87 24.71 -18.63
CA LYS A 556 -61.13 23.29 -18.94
C LYS A 556 -60.80 22.36 -17.77
N LEU A 557 -59.79 22.69 -16.97
CA LEU A 557 -59.42 21.91 -15.79
C LEU A 557 -60.47 22.09 -14.68
N GLU A 558 -60.98 23.31 -14.49
CA GLU A 558 -62.11 23.61 -13.60
C GLU A 558 -63.39 22.91 -14.08
N GLU A 559 -63.69 22.93 -15.38
CA GLU A 559 -64.80 22.16 -15.97
C GLU A 559 -64.63 20.66 -15.71
N HIS A 560 -63.40 20.14 -15.74
CA HIS A 560 -63.11 18.74 -15.44
C HIS A 560 -63.22 18.45 -13.92
N GLU A 561 -62.86 19.39 -13.05
CA GLU A 561 -63.06 19.27 -11.59
C GLU A 561 -64.54 19.31 -11.21
N GLU A 562 -65.40 20.02 -11.95
CA GLU A 562 -66.85 20.00 -11.74
C GLU A 562 -67.53 18.80 -12.40
N PHE A 563 -67.13 18.44 -13.63
CA PHE A 563 -67.72 17.34 -14.38
C PHE A 563 -67.38 15.98 -13.77
N PHE A 564 -66.14 15.76 -13.34
CA PHE A 564 -65.68 14.42 -12.94
C PHE A 564 -66.42 13.89 -11.70
N PRO A 565 -66.64 14.66 -10.62
CA PRO A 565 -67.46 14.22 -9.49
C PRO A 565 -68.92 13.92 -9.89
N ALA A 566 -69.50 14.75 -10.77
CA ALA A 566 -70.87 14.53 -11.25
C ALA A 566 -70.96 13.27 -12.14
N PHE A 567 -69.98 13.08 -13.03
CA PHE A 567 -69.85 11.90 -13.88
C PHE A 567 -69.59 10.64 -13.07
N GLN A 568 -68.73 10.72 -12.06
CA GLN A 568 -68.42 9.60 -11.17
C GLN A 568 -69.63 9.22 -10.32
N ALA A 569 -70.37 10.19 -9.78
CA ALA A 569 -71.62 9.93 -9.07
C ALA A 569 -72.65 9.25 -9.99
N PHE A 570 -72.88 9.81 -11.18
CA PHE A 570 -73.78 9.21 -12.18
C PHE A 570 -73.34 7.80 -12.59
N THR A 571 -72.05 7.58 -12.76
CA THR A 571 -71.48 6.29 -13.14
C THR A 571 -71.64 5.26 -12.04
N ASN A 572 -71.41 5.64 -10.79
CA ASN A 572 -71.64 4.78 -9.63
C ASN A 572 -73.11 4.42 -9.48
N ASP A 573 -74.02 5.40 -9.68
CA ASP A 573 -75.46 5.15 -9.71
C ASP A 573 -75.81 4.15 -10.82
N LEU A 574 -75.18 4.28 -12.00
CA LEU A 574 -75.40 3.36 -13.12
C LEU A 574 -74.86 1.95 -12.86
N LEU A 575 -73.70 1.84 -12.21
CA LEU A 575 -73.12 0.56 -11.78
C LEU A 575 -74.01 -0.12 -10.73
N GLU A 576 -74.56 0.65 -9.78
CA GLU A 576 -75.49 0.14 -8.76
C GLU A 576 -76.83 -0.31 -9.36
N ILE A 577 -77.41 0.49 -10.26
CA ILE A 577 -78.67 0.15 -10.95
C ILE A 577 -78.51 -1.10 -11.83
N LEU A 578 -77.35 -1.27 -12.46
CA LEU A 578 -77.07 -2.40 -13.35
C LEU A 578 -76.49 -3.62 -12.62
N GLU A 579 -76.12 -3.49 -11.34
CA GLU A 579 -75.40 -4.48 -10.52
C GLU A 579 -74.09 -4.95 -11.16
N ILE A 580 -73.23 -4.01 -11.54
CA ILE A 580 -71.95 -4.28 -12.23
C ILE A 580 -70.82 -3.59 -11.50
N ASP A 581 -69.68 -4.26 -11.37
CA ASP A 581 -68.51 -3.74 -10.64
C ASP A 581 -67.49 -3.03 -11.56
N ASP A 582 -67.64 -3.14 -12.88
CA ASP A 582 -66.70 -2.65 -13.88
C ASP A 582 -67.33 -1.63 -14.84
N LEU A 583 -66.65 -0.50 -15.01
CA LEU A 583 -67.02 0.61 -15.88
C LEU A 583 -67.18 0.16 -17.34
N ASP A 584 -66.29 -0.71 -17.81
CA ASP A 584 -66.27 -1.19 -19.20
C ASP A 584 -67.45 -2.13 -19.50
N ALA A 585 -68.08 -2.68 -18.46
CA ALA A 585 -69.22 -3.58 -18.57
C ALA A 585 -70.58 -2.85 -18.59
N ILE A 586 -70.61 -1.53 -18.32
CA ILE A 586 -71.83 -0.70 -18.38
C ILE A 586 -72.48 -0.75 -19.77
N VAL A 587 -71.75 -0.41 -20.83
CA VAL A 587 -72.30 -0.36 -22.20
C VAL A 587 -72.81 -1.74 -22.66
N PRO A 588 -72.06 -2.85 -22.49
CA PRO A 588 -72.55 -4.19 -22.75
C PRO A 588 -73.83 -4.56 -22.00
N ALA A 589 -73.96 -4.17 -20.73
CA ALA A 589 -75.12 -4.53 -19.92
C ALA A 589 -76.37 -3.70 -20.24
N VAL A 590 -76.21 -2.40 -20.49
CA VAL A 590 -77.31 -1.57 -21.02
C VAL A 590 -77.79 -2.12 -22.37
N ARG A 591 -76.88 -2.57 -23.24
CA ARG A 591 -77.25 -3.25 -24.49
C ARG A 591 -78.01 -4.55 -24.24
N LYS A 592 -77.61 -5.37 -23.26
CA LYS A 592 -78.34 -6.59 -22.87
C LYS A 592 -79.74 -6.29 -22.32
N LEU A 593 -79.90 -5.28 -21.47
CA LEU A 593 -81.20 -4.85 -20.96
C LEU A 593 -82.11 -4.31 -22.07
N LYS A 594 -81.55 -3.56 -23.03
CA LYS A 594 -82.29 -3.12 -24.23
C LYS A 594 -82.75 -4.27 -25.12
N ILE A 595 -82.02 -5.39 -25.13
CA ILE A 595 -82.40 -6.61 -25.86
C ILE A 595 -83.46 -7.41 -25.09
N LEU A 596 -83.52 -7.28 -23.76
CA LEU A 596 -84.53 -7.92 -22.89
C LEU A 596 -85.84 -7.10 -22.76
N SER A 597 -85.84 -5.82 -23.16
CA SER A 597 -87.02 -4.94 -23.13
C SER A 597 -87.82 -4.85 -24.43
N TYR A 598 -87.41 -5.60 -25.45
CA TYR A 598 -88.16 -5.96 -26.65
C TYR A 598 -88.45 -7.46 -26.64
#